data_AF-A0A2G9MGC8-F1
#
_entry.id   AF-A0A2G9MGC8-F1
#
_cell.length_a   1.000
_cell.length_b   1.000
_cell.length_c   1.000
_cell.angle_alpha   90.00
_cell.angle_beta   90.00
_cell.angle_gamma   90.00
#
_symmetry.space_group_name_H-M   'P 1'
#
loop_
_entity.id
_entity.type
_entity.pdbx_description
1 polymer ?
#
loop_
_entity_poly.entity_id
_entity_poly.type
_entity_poly.pdbx_seq_one_letter_code
_entity_poly.pdbx_strand_id
1 'polypeptide(L)'
;MKTKLVKLEDLQPTDELRKETVSFLETLGDEEIISKTGFAQAWLINGKLYISDGNNRSGIMAAKGINEITVEYKEESEDCFGIIKILLFRAKKLRKMGIHNPYDLWDNYQKRQKA
;
A
#
# COMPACT_ATOMS: atom_id res chain seq x y z
N MET A 1 -16.97 -5.03 3.80
CA MET A 1 -15.86 -4.05 3.78
C MET A 1 -16.44 -2.71 3.37
N LYS A 2 -15.85 -1.61 3.83
CA LYS A 2 -16.24 -0.25 3.42
C LYS A 2 -15.24 0.25 2.38
N THR A 3 -15.64 1.15 1.49
CA THR A 3 -14.71 1.86 0.58
C THR A 3 -14.55 3.31 1.00
N LYS A 4 -13.39 3.89 0.70
CA LYS A 4 -13.12 5.32 0.91
C LYS A 4 -12.09 5.83 -0.10
N LEU A 5 -12.31 7.03 -0.64
CA LEU A 5 -11.28 7.77 -1.37
C LEU A 5 -10.29 8.36 -0.35
N VAL A 6 -9.00 8.04 -0.51
CA VAL A 6 -7.95 8.48 0.40
C VAL A 6 -6.75 8.95 -0.39
N LYS A 7 -5.98 9.86 0.20
CA LYS A 7 -4.70 10.25 -0.37
C LYS A 7 -3.68 9.14 -0.15
N LEU A 8 -2.79 8.94 -1.12
CA LEU A 8 -1.69 7.99 -0.98
C LEU A 8 -0.79 8.34 0.21
N GLU A 9 -0.55 9.64 0.48
CA GLU A 9 0.27 10.10 1.62
C GLU A 9 -0.23 9.62 2.99
N ASP A 10 -1.52 9.34 3.11
CA ASP A 10 -2.15 8.89 4.36
C ASP A 10 -2.07 7.37 4.58
N LEU A 11 -1.76 6.61 3.52
CA LEU A 11 -1.66 5.16 3.60
C LEU A 11 -0.32 4.72 4.18
N GLN A 12 -0.35 3.72 5.06
CA GLN A 12 0.83 3.14 5.70
C GLN A 12 1.15 1.80 5.02
N PRO A 13 2.22 1.71 4.21
CA PRO A 13 2.65 0.46 3.65
C PRO A 13 3.01 -0.56 4.73
N THR A 14 2.78 -1.83 4.44
CA THR A 14 3.22 -2.92 5.33
C THR A 14 4.23 -3.84 4.68
N ASP A 15 4.40 -3.81 3.37
CA ASP A 15 5.32 -4.69 2.67
C ASP A 15 6.07 -3.93 1.57
N GLU A 16 7.30 -4.37 1.28
CA GLU A 16 8.09 -3.84 0.17
C GLU A 16 7.49 -4.25 -1.18
N LEU A 17 7.84 -3.50 -2.23
CA LEU A 17 7.41 -3.81 -3.58
C LEU A 17 8.11 -5.06 -4.12
N ARG A 18 7.32 -6.00 -4.67
CA ARG A 18 7.85 -7.16 -5.38
C ARG A 18 8.10 -6.85 -6.85
N LYS A 19 9.29 -7.17 -7.35
CA LYS A 19 9.75 -6.80 -8.70
C LYS A 19 8.84 -7.38 -9.79
N GLU A 20 8.49 -8.66 -9.70
CA GLU A 20 7.70 -9.35 -10.72
C GLU A 20 6.31 -8.74 -10.84
N THR A 21 5.71 -8.40 -9.69
CA THR A 21 4.40 -7.72 -9.64
C THR A 21 4.50 -6.29 -10.14
N VAL A 22 5.56 -5.53 -9.77
CA VAL A 22 5.81 -4.19 -10.33
C VAL A 22 5.91 -4.24 -11.85
N SER A 23 6.77 -5.10 -12.40
CA SER A 23 6.98 -5.20 -13.85
C SER A 23 5.72 -5.57 -14.61
N PHE A 24 4.87 -6.44 -14.04
CA PHE A 24 3.56 -6.70 -14.62
C PHE A 24 2.66 -5.44 -14.60
N LEU A 25 2.55 -4.76 -13.46
CA LEU A 25 1.67 -3.59 -13.32
C LEU A 25 2.13 -2.39 -14.17
N GLU A 26 3.43 -2.21 -14.38
CA GLU A 26 3.97 -1.16 -15.26
C GLU A 26 3.49 -1.29 -16.71
N THR A 27 3.15 -2.51 -17.16
CA THR A 27 2.62 -2.73 -18.52
C THR A 27 1.14 -2.37 -18.67
N LEU A 28 0.45 -2.07 -17.58
CA LEU A 28 -1.00 -1.85 -17.57
C LEU A 28 -1.32 -0.35 -17.48
N GLY A 29 -2.44 0.04 -18.12
CA GLY A 29 -3.07 1.34 -17.90
C GLY A 29 -3.67 1.47 -16.49
N ASP A 30 -3.99 2.69 -16.06
CA ASP A 30 -4.44 2.95 -14.68
C ASP A 30 -5.78 2.26 -14.36
N GLU A 31 -6.74 2.35 -15.27
CA GLU A 31 -8.02 1.66 -15.18
C GLU A 31 -7.86 0.13 -15.20
N GLU A 32 -6.86 -0.36 -15.92
CA GLU A 32 -6.56 -1.79 -16.03
C GLU A 32 -5.95 -2.34 -14.74
N ILE A 33 -5.09 -1.57 -14.06
CA ILE A 33 -4.56 -1.94 -12.75
C ILE A 33 -5.72 -2.10 -11.75
N ILE A 34 -6.66 -1.14 -11.73
CA ILE A 34 -7.79 -1.18 -10.80
C ILE A 34 -8.72 -2.35 -11.11
N SER A 35 -9.11 -2.53 -12.38
CA SER A 35 -10.04 -3.60 -12.76
C SER A 35 -9.45 -5.00 -12.62
N LYS A 36 -8.15 -5.19 -12.87
CA LYS A 36 -7.49 -6.51 -12.76
C LYS A 36 -7.03 -6.87 -11.35
N THR A 37 -6.74 -5.89 -10.48
CA THR A 37 -6.20 -6.17 -9.15
C THR A 37 -7.12 -5.77 -8.00
N GLY A 38 -8.23 -5.08 -8.28
CA GLY A 38 -9.12 -4.53 -7.29
C GLY A 38 -8.52 -3.34 -6.54
N PHE A 39 -9.26 -2.86 -5.53
CA PHE A 39 -8.81 -1.78 -4.66
C PHE A 39 -7.73 -2.24 -3.68
N ALA A 40 -6.88 -1.31 -3.22
CA ALA A 40 -5.99 -1.59 -2.09
C ALA A 40 -6.85 -1.89 -0.85
N GLN A 41 -6.42 -2.90 -0.09
CA GLN A 41 -7.11 -3.31 1.13
C GLN A 41 -6.32 -2.83 2.33
N ALA A 42 -7.00 -2.17 3.25
CA ALA A 42 -6.39 -1.58 4.43
C ALA A 42 -7.13 -1.90 5.73
N TRP A 43 -6.42 -1.74 6.83
CA TRP A 43 -6.98 -1.76 8.18
C TRP A 43 -6.89 -0.37 8.80
N LEU A 44 -8.02 0.15 9.26
CA LEU A 44 -8.08 1.37 10.04
C LEU A 44 -7.78 1.02 11.50
N ILE A 45 -6.57 1.34 11.95
CA ILE A 45 -6.05 1.04 13.29
C ILE A 45 -5.63 2.37 13.93
N ASN A 46 -6.23 2.72 15.06
CA ASN A 46 -5.99 4.02 15.74
C ASN A 46 -6.02 5.23 14.78
N GLY A 47 -7.00 5.27 13.87
CA GLY A 47 -7.16 6.37 12.91
C GLY A 47 -6.20 6.37 11.70
N LYS A 48 -5.32 5.37 11.56
CA LYS A 48 -4.39 5.23 10.43
C LYS A 48 -4.72 4.02 9.57
N LEU A 49 -4.57 4.15 8.25
CA LEU A 49 -4.85 3.09 7.29
C LEU A 49 -3.57 2.31 6.96
N TYR A 50 -3.52 1.03 7.35
CA TYR A 50 -2.41 0.13 7.08
C TYR A 50 -2.75 -0.79 5.91
N ILE A 51 -1.99 -0.72 4.82
CA ILE A 51 -2.23 -1.49 3.59
C ILE A 51 -1.93 -2.97 3.85
N SER A 52 -2.94 -3.81 4.05
CA SER A 52 -2.75 -5.26 4.19
C SER A 52 -2.54 -5.97 2.86
N ASP A 53 -3.12 -5.43 1.78
CA ASP A 53 -2.90 -5.89 0.42
C ASP A 53 -2.95 -4.71 -0.56
N GLY A 54 -2.13 -4.77 -1.62
CA GLY A 54 -2.06 -3.73 -2.63
C GLY A 54 -0.91 -2.74 -2.52
N ASN A 55 0.14 -3.04 -1.73
CA ASN A 55 1.35 -2.21 -1.65
C ASN A 55 1.95 -1.92 -3.04
N ASN A 56 2.01 -2.95 -3.92
CA ASN A 56 2.45 -2.82 -5.32
C ASN A 56 1.61 -1.84 -6.15
N ARG A 57 0.28 -1.95 -6.12
CA ARG A 57 -0.58 -1.01 -6.87
C ARG A 57 -0.48 0.40 -6.31
N SER A 58 -0.48 0.57 -4.99
CA SER A 58 -0.32 1.90 -4.38
C SER A 58 1.02 2.54 -4.75
N GLY A 59 2.12 1.76 -4.76
CA GLY A 59 3.42 2.23 -5.21
C GLY A 59 3.45 2.62 -6.70
N ILE A 60 2.79 1.85 -7.58
CA ILE A 60 2.68 2.19 -9.00
C ILE A 60 1.80 3.42 -9.23
N MET A 61 0.68 3.54 -8.52
CA MET A 61 -0.17 4.73 -8.61
C MET A 61 0.61 5.99 -8.17
N ALA A 62 1.40 5.89 -7.11
CA ALA A 62 2.33 6.95 -6.70
C ALA A 62 3.34 7.27 -7.80
N ALA A 63 3.95 6.26 -8.43
CA ALA A 63 4.88 6.43 -9.54
C ALA A 63 4.29 7.18 -10.73
N LYS A 64 2.99 6.98 -10.98
CA LYS A 64 2.24 7.64 -12.06
C LYS A 64 1.70 9.02 -11.69
N GLY A 65 2.01 9.53 -10.50
CA GLY A 65 1.59 10.86 -10.04
C GLY A 65 0.13 10.93 -9.60
N ILE A 66 -0.51 9.80 -9.34
CA ILE A 66 -1.88 9.74 -8.81
C ILE A 66 -1.82 10.07 -7.32
N ASN A 67 -2.61 11.05 -6.87
CA ASN A 67 -2.58 11.50 -5.48
C ASN A 67 -3.57 10.76 -4.58
N GLU A 68 -4.67 10.28 -5.13
CA GLU A 68 -5.77 9.67 -4.39
C GLU A 68 -6.19 8.35 -5.02
N ILE A 69 -6.51 7.36 -4.19
CA ILE A 69 -7.06 6.08 -4.63
C ILE A 69 -8.25 5.68 -3.77
N THR A 70 -9.17 4.92 -4.35
CA THR A 70 -10.19 4.22 -3.57
C THR A 70 -9.55 3.01 -2.89
N VAL A 71 -9.76 2.90 -1.58
CA VAL A 71 -9.35 1.73 -0.79
C VAL A 71 -10.55 1.05 -0.17
N GLU A 72 -10.50 -0.26 -0.09
CA GLU A 72 -11.38 -1.03 0.78
C GLU A 72 -10.74 -1.13 2.16
N TYR A 73 -11.51 -0.91 3.21
CA TYR A 73 -10.99 -1.00 4.56
C TYR A 73 -11.90 -1.74 5.53
N LYS A 74 -11.26 -2.25 6.59
CA LYS A 74 -11.88 -2.79 7.80
C LYS A 74 -11.41 -2.00 9.01
N GLU A 75 -12.27 -1.84 9.99
CA GLU A 75 -11.95 -1.23 11.28
C GLU A 75 -11.36 -2.29 12.21
N GLU A 76 -10.53 -1.86 13.15
CA GLU A 76 -10.01 -2.74 14.19
C GLU A 76 -11.14 -3.39 15.00
N SER A 77 -11.01 -4.69 15.26
CA SER A 77 -11.90 -5.45 16.14
C SER A 77 -11.11 -6.51 16.91
N GLU A 78 -11.64 -6.96 18.05
CA GLU A 78 -10.99 -7.95 18.91
C GLU A 78 -10.66 -9.26 18.16
N ASP A 79 -11.54 -9.69 17.26
CA ASP A 79 -11.38 -10.91 16.46
C ASP A 79 -10.18 -10.86 15.49
N CYS A 80 -9.64 -9.67 15.21
CA CYS A 80 -8.62 -9.46 14.20
C CYS A 80 -7.23 -9.13 14.79
N PHE A 81 -7.06 -9.30 16.10
CA PHE A 81 -5.86 -8.90 16.83
C PHE A 81 -4.56 -9.52 16.28
N GLY A 82 -4.61 -10.77 15.84
CA GLY A 82 -3.46 -11.46 15.23
C GLY A 82 -2.97 -10.78 13.96
N ILE A 83 -3.88 -10.42 13.06
CA ILE A 83 -3.57 -9.72 11.80
C ILE A 83 -3.05 -8.31 12.09
N ILE A 84 -3.72 -7.57 12.98
CA ILE A 84 -3.33 -6.21 13.36
C ILE A 84 -1.88 -6.16 13.87
N LYS A 85 -1.48 -7.11 14.73
CA LYS A 85 -0.10 -7.20 15.22
C LYS A 85 0.92 -7.38 14.10
N ILE A 86 0.62 -8.22 13.12
CA ILE A 86 1.50 -8.47 11.97
C ILE A 86 1.65 -7.20 11.14
N LEU A 87 0.55 -6.51 10.82
CA LEU A 87 0.56 -5.28 10.03
C LEU A 87 1.37 -4.19 10.72
N LEU A 88 1.14 -3.95 12.01
CA LEU A 88 1.87 -2.96 12.79
C LEU A 88 3.37 -3.28 12.87
N PHE A 89 3.72 -4.56 13.03
CA PHE A 89 5.12 -5.00 13.04
C PHE A 89 5.83 -4.74 11.71
N ARG A 90 5.20 -5.10 10.58
CA ARG A 90 5.81 -4.89 9.27
C ARG A 90 5.90 -3.40 8.90
N ALA A 91 4.83 -2.62 9.15
CA ALA A 91 4.87 -1.16 8.99
C ALA A 91 5.94 -0.50 9.86
N LYS A 92 6.20 -1.02 11.07
CA LYS A 92 7.31 -0.54 11.92
C LYS A 92 8.67 -0.80 11.29
N LYS A 93 8.89 -1.93 10.62
CA LYS A 93 10.14 -2.22 9.89
C LYS A 93 10.36 -1.22 8.75
N LEU A 94 9.32 -0.98 7.95
CA LEU A 94 9.39 -0.03 6.83
C LEU A 94 9.67 1.41 7.31
N ARG A 95 9.01 1.85 8.39
CA ARG A 95 9.29 3.17 8.98
C ARG A 95 10.71 3.33 9.47
N LYS A 96 11.36 2.28 9.97
CA LYS A 96 12.79 2.32 10.33
C LYS A 96 13.70 2.52 9.13
N MET A 97 13.22 2.25 7.92
CA MET A 97 13.91 2.49 6.66
C MET A 97 13.54 3.83 6.02
N GLY A 98 12.73 4.66 6.68
CA GLY A 98 12.23 5.92 6.13
C GLY A 98 11.06 5.77 5.16
N ILE A 99 10.37 4.62 5.15
CA ILE A 99 9.20 4.38 4.30
C ILE A 99 7.94 4.59 5.15
N HIS A 100 7.21 5.68 4.89
CA HIS A 100 6.01 6.07 5.64
C HIS A 100 4.74 5.99 4.80
N ASN A 101 4.86 6.16 3.48
CA ASN A 101 3.74 6.16 2.54
C ASN A 101 4.13 5.48 1.20
N PRO A 102 3.19 5.33 0.24
CA PRO A 102 3.43 4.72 -1.07
C PRO A 102 4.45 5.46 -1.96
N TYR A 103 4.64 6.77 -1.79
CA TYR A 103 5.70 7.51 -2.50
C TYR A 103 7.08 7.09 -2.02
N ASP A 104 7.29 7.07 -0.69
CA ASP A 104 8.56 6.61 -0.11
C ASP A 104 8.85 5.15 -0.49
N LEU A 105 7.78 4.35 -0.57
CA LEU A 105 7.85 2.94 -0.95
C LEU A 105 8.34 2.77 -2.39
N TRP A 106 7.82 3.58 -3.32
CA TRP A 106 8.27 3.62 -4.70
C TRP A 106 9.72 4.11 -4.82
N ASP A 107 10.07 5.21 -4.16
CA ASP A 107 11.42 5.77 -4.17
C ASP A 107 12.45 4.78 -3.63
N ASN A 108 12.14 4.07 -2.55
CA ASN A 108 12.99 3.03 -2.00
C ASN A 108 13.16 1.85 -2.98
N TYR A 109 12.08 1.44 -3.65
CA TYR A 109 12.16 0.40 -4.67
C TYR A 109 13.09 0.80 -5.82
N GLN A 110 12.97 2.03 -6.33
CA GLN A 110 13.85 2.53 -7.40
C GLN A 110 15.32 2.59 -6.97
N LYS A 111 15.60 3.03 -5.74
CA LYS A 111 16.98 3.06 -5.18
C LYS A 111 17.60 1.66 -5.18
N ARG A 112 16.84 0.64 -4.79
CA ARG A 112 17.32 -0.76 -4.73
C ARG A 112 17.54 -1.40 -6.10
N GLN A 113 16.86 -0.96 -7.16
CA GLN A 113 17.14 -1.47 -8.51
C GLN A 113 18.47 -0.94 -9.09
N LYS A 114 19.04 0.11 -8.49
CA LYS A 114 20.29 0.75 -8.94
C LYS A 114 21.52 0.33 -8.13
N ALA A 115 21.33 -0.40 -7.03
CA ALA A 115 22.37 -0.90 -6.15
C ALA A 115 22.76 -2.33 -6.55
#